data_AF-D1PRP7-F1
#
_entry.id   AF-D1PRP7-F1
#
_cell.length_a   1.000
_cell.length_b   1.000
_cell.length_c   1.000
_cell.angle_alpha   90.00
_cell.angle_beta   90.00
_cell.angle_gamma   90.00
#
_symmetry.space_group_name_H-M   'P 1'
#
loop_
_entity.id
_entity.type
_entity.pdbx_description
1 polymer ?
#
loop_
_entity_poly.entity_id
_entity_poly.type
_entity_poly.pdbx_seq_one_letter_code
_entity_poly.pdbx_strand_id
1 'polypeptide(L)'
;MDTMTILRRILPLILAVTMLAGCSRKAKEPEPTATPAATATPTPAPTETPESALVMATASTNATKDAPKVTDPTTWDEAGRTLMESLAAQFADDGMTLDAQEGFPYLLAVNRAASTVTVYTADEENRYTVPFMAMVCSGGEDTPTGYWTTPVNYDWRLLMGPSYGQYATRIYGGYLFHSVPYYSQHKDDVEYDEFNELGTLASLGCIRLAVVDVKWIYDNCPIGTPVVIYDDAENPGPMGKPGTIYTDPKDESKRGWDPTDPDPANPWDDSYLTGTAIRSQEAWDQWDAEHENWMSSLTPTDLQGWSTDSSIVGTRG
;
A
#
# COMPACT_ATOMS: atom_id res chain seq x y z
N MET A 1 -8.68 54.96 -19.29
CA MET A 1 -8.89 56.36 -18.87
C MET A 1 -9.14 56.33 -17.38
N ASP A 2 -8.23 56.98 -16.66
CA ASP A 2 -7.96 56.86 -15.24
C ASP A 2 -9.08 57.38 -14.35
N THR A 3 -9.33 56.69 -13.24
CA THR A 3 -9.91 57.32 -12.04
C THR A 3 -8.95 57.16 -10.87
N MET A 4 -8.33 58.29 -10.59
CA MET A 4 -7.45 58.66 -9.49
C MET A 4 -8.03 58.41 -8.08
N THR A 5 -7.15 57.91 -7.20
CA THR A 5 -6.85 58.42 -5.82
C THR A 5 -7.89 58.13 -4.70
N ILE A 6 -7.68 57.18 -3.78
CA ILE A 6 -6.75 57.08 -2.62
C ILE A 6 -7.13 57.91 -1.37
N LEU A 7 -7.12 57.21 -0.21
CA LEU A 7 -7.04 57.67 1.19
C LEU A 7 -8.35 58.17 1.85
N ARG A 8 -8.70 57.88 3.11
CA ARG A 8 -7.89 57.56 4.30
C ARG A 8 -8.80 57.01 5.42
N ARG A 9 -8.24 56.07 6.21
CA ARG A 9 -8.78 55.47 7.45
C ARG A 9 -9.20 56.52 8.49
N ILE A 10 -10.24 56.25 9.29
CA ILE A 10 -10.36 56.51 10.75
C ILE A 10 -11.58 55.71 11.28
N LEU A 11 -11.35 54.83 12.26
CA LEU A 11 -12.32 54.33 13.24
C LEU A 11 -11.70 54.71 14.60
N PRO A 12 -12.45 55.09 15.67
CA PRO A 12 -13.07 54.07 16.55
C PRO A 12 -14.29 54.53 17.41
N LEU A 13 -14.93 53.55 18.09
CA LEU A 13 -15.66 53.63 19.38
C LEU A 13 -16.98 54.46 19.45
N ILE A 14 -18.00 54.21 20.29
CA ILE A 14 -18.56 53.10 21.08
C ILE A 14 -19.89 53.65 21.68
N LEU A 15 -20.89 52.78 21.87
CA LEU A 15 -22.07 52.83 22.78
C LEU A 15 -22.99 54.08 22.85
N ALA A 16 -24.28 53.83 22.63
CA ALA A 16 -25.32 54.27 23.55
C ALA A 16 -26.42 53.21 23.67
N VAL A 17 -26.52 52.62 24.86
CA VAL A 17 -27.49 51.63 25.31
C VAL A 17 -28.85 52.29 25.54
N THR A 18 -29.94 51.68 25.07
CA THR A 18 -31.25 51.83 25.70
C THR A 18 -31.87 50.46 25.95
N MET A 19 -31.90 50.10 27.23
CA MET A 19 -32.64 48.98 27.80
C MET A 19 -34.13 49.32 27.82
N LEU A 20 -34.98 48.41 27.36
CA LEU A 20 -36.37 48.29 27.79
C LEU A 20 -36.70 46.82 27.96
N ALA A 21 -36.97 46.46 29.21
CA ALA A 21 -37.32 45.13 29.68
C ALA A 21 -38.76 44.76 29.29
N GLY A 22 -38.96 43.51 28.88
CA GLY A 22 -40.27 42.94 28.58
C GLY A 22 -40.25 41.41 28.58
N CYS A 23 -40.36 40.86 29.78
CA CYS A 23 -40.86 39.53 30.16
C CYS A 23 -40.74 38.31 29.21
N SER A 24 -39.99 37.32 29.71
CA SER A 24 -40.34 35.88 29.77
C SER A 24 -40.57 35.11 28.46
N ARG A 25 -39.52 34.40 28.05
CA ARG A 25 -39.49 32.93 27.86
C ARG A 25 -38.04 32.50 27.56
N LYS A 26 -37.33 32.00 28.58
CA LYS A 26 -36.06 31.29 28.38
C LYS A 26 -36.36 29.98 27.66
N ALA A 27 -36.07 29.91 26.36
CA ALA A 27 -35.84 28.63 25.70
C ALA A 27 -34.44 28.17 26.11
N LYS A 28 -34.39 27.00 26.76
CA LYS A 28 -33.17 26.32 27.19
C LYS A 28 -32.47 25.79 25.93
N GLU A 29 -31.27 26.28 25.67
CA GLU A 29 -30.33 25.69 24.71
C GLU A 29 -29.98 24.26 25.17
N PRO A 30 -30.01 23.24 24.28
CA PRO A 30 -29.69 21.88 24.69
C PRO A 30 -28.17 21.73 24.84
N GLU A 31 -27.73 21.31 26.03
CA GLU A 31 -26.38 20.77 26.26
C GLU A 31 -26.14 19.55 25.35
N PRO A 32 -24.90 19.29 24.92
CA PRO A 32 -24.59 18.09 24.14
C PRO A 32 -24.76 16.86 25.03
N THR A 33 -25.78 16.06 24.73
CA THR A 33 -26.00 14.75 25.33
C THR A 33 -24.84 13.84 24.94
N ALA A 34 -24.08 13.36 25.93
CA ALA A 34 -23.12 12.29 25.75
C ALA A 34 -23.85 11.01 25.33
N THR A 35 -23.60 10.54 24.11
CA THR A 35 -24.03 9.22 23.65
C THR A 35 -23.25 8.16 24.43
N PRO A 36 -23.89 7.13 25.02
CA PRO A 36 -23.17 6.05 25.66
C PRO A 36 -22.41 5.24 24.60
N ALA A 37 -21.10 5.02 24.84
CA ALA A 37 -20.25 4.17 24.04
C ALA A 37 -20.87 2.76 23.92
N ALA A 38 -21.04 2.30 22.68
CA ALA A 38 -21.42 0.92 22.41
C ALA A 38 -20.30 0.01 22.91
N THR A 39 -20.60 -0.81 23.92
CA THR A 39 -19.71 -1.87 24.38
C THR A 39 -19.60 -2.91 23.26
N ALA A 40 -18.44 -3.01 22.63
CA ALA A 40 -18.14 -4.11 21.72
C ALA A 40 -18.11 -5.42 22.52
N THR A 41 -19.04 -6.32 22.18
CA THR A 41 -19.02 -7.70 22.67
C THR A 41 -17.79 -8.40 22.06
N PRO A 42 -16.98 -9.15 22.82
CA PRO A 42 -15.81 -9.82 22.26
C PRO A 42 -16.23 -10.86 21.21
N THR A 43 -15.76 -10.67 19.98
CA THR A 43 -15.82 -11.67 18.92
C THR A 43 -15.07 -12.92 19.38
N PRO A 44 -15.66 -14.12 19.30
CA PRO A 44 -14.96 -15.35 19.68
C PRO A 44 -13.74 -15.57 18.77
N ALA A 45 -12.64 -16.04 19.36
CA ALA A 45 -11.39 -16.33 18.67
C ALA A 45 -11.62 -17.26 17.46
N PRO A 46 -10.99 -17.00 16.30
CA PRO A 46 -11.11 -17.89 15.15
C PRO A 46 -10.50 -19.25 15.51
N THR A 47 -11.26 -20.31 15.24
CA THR A 47 -10.76 -21.68 15.26
C THR A 47 -9.90 -21.86 14.02
N GLU A 48 -8.64 -22.28 14.17
CA GLU A 48 -7.76 -22.58 13.04
C GLU A 48 -8.44 -23.54 12.07
N THR A 49 -8.65 -23.10 10.84
CA THR A 49 -9.25 -23.92 9.79
C THR A 49 -8.15 -24.64 9.02
N PRO A 50 -8.46 -25.75 8.34
CA PRO A 50 -7.52 -26.38 7.40
C PRO A 50 -7.03 -25.41 6.30
N GLU A 51 -7.79 -24.37 6.03
CA GLU A 51 -7.49 -23.30 5.07
C GLU A 51 -6.44 -22.33 5.63
N SER A 52 -6.54 -21.88 6.89
CA SER A 52 -5.50 -21.04 7.52
C SER A 52 -4.16 -21.76 7.68
N ALA A 53 -4.18 -23.08 7.91
CA ALA A 53 -2.98 -23.91 7.94
C ALA A 53 -2.34 -24.08 6.54
N LEU A 54 -3.14 -24.19 5.48
CA LEU A 54 -2.67 -24.28 4.09
C LEU A 54 -2.09 -22.95 3.59
N VAL A 55 -2.66 -21.83 4.03
CA VAL A 55 -2.18 -20.47 3.72
C VAL A 55 -0.81 -20.21 4.35
N MET A 56 -0.63 -20.55 5.64
CA MET A 56 0.67 -20.46 6.32
C MET A 56 1.72 -21.39 5.71
N ALA A 57 1.33 -22.59 5.29
CA ALA A 57 2.23 -23.50 4.57
C ALA A 57 2.68 -22.91 3.23
N THR A 58 1.79 -22.26 2.47
CA THR A 58 2.11 -21.67 1.15
C THR A 58 3.01 -20.44 1.26
N ALA A 59 2.78 -19.59 2.27
CA ALA A 59 3.64 -18.44 2.55
C ALA A 59 5.05 -18.83 2.99
N SER A 60 5.15 -19.82 3.89
CA SER A 60 6.44 -20.39 4.30
C SER A 60 7.17 -21.03 3.12
N THR A 61 6.44 -21.66 2.19
CA THR A 61 7.01 -22.27 0.98
C THR A 61 7.55 -21.20 0.03
N ASN A 62 6.85 -20.08 -0.16
CA ASN A 62 7.31 -18.99 -1.03
C ASN A 62 8.51 -18.22 -0.47
N ALA A 63 8.57 -18.03 0.85
CA ALA A 63 9.66 -17.32 1.52
C ALA A 63 10.99 -18.10 1.50
N THR A 64 10.97 -19.44 1.40
CA THR A 64 12.18 -20.28 1.48
C THR A 64 12.74 -20.75 0.13
N LYS A 65 12.32 -20.15 -0.99
CA LYS A 65 12.62 -20.64 -2.38
C LYS A 65 12.00 -22.03 -2.68
N ASP A 66 11.03 -22.48 -1.87
CA ASP A 66 10.30 -23.73 -2.07
C ASP A 66 8.96 -23.55 -2.77
N ALA A 67 8.58 -22.30 -3.12
CA ALA A 67 7.41 -21.93 -3.93
C ALA A 67 7.24 -22.92 -5.08
N PRO A 68 6.00 -23.23 -5.54
CA PRO A 68 5.80 -24.14 -6.67
C PRO A 68 6.74 -23.76 -7.81
N LYS A 69 7.83 -24.53 -7.97
CA LYS A 69 8.83 -24.26 -8.99
C LYS A 69 8.14 -24.49 -10.31
N VAL A 70 7.90 -23.43 -11.05
CA VAL A 70 7.43 -23.60 -12.42
C VAL A 70 8.52 -24.32 -13.18
N THR A 71 8.15 -25.49 -13.67
CA THR A 71 9.08 -26.48 -14.23
C THR A 71 9.68 -26.01 -15.56
N ASP A 72 9.07 -25.01 -16.19
CA ASP A 72 9.52 -24.40 -17.44
C ASP A 72 9.18 -22.89 -17.46
N PRO A 73 10.17 -21.99 -17.29
CA PRO A 73 9.99 -20.54 -17.35
C PRO A 73 9.35 -20.04 -18.65
N THR A 74 9.50 -20.76 -19.77
CA THR A 74 8.90 -20.36 -21.05
C THR A 74 7.38 -20.29 -21.01
N THR A 75 6.74 -21.06 -20.12
CA THR A 75 5.29 -21.01 -19.91
C THR A 75 4.86 -19.65 -19.35
N TRP A 76 5.66 -19.06 -18.46
CA TRP A 76 5.40 -17.71 -17.94
C TRP A 76 5.60 -16.66 -19.01
N ASP A 77 6.64 -16.77 -19.83
CA ASP A 77 6.92 -15.80 -20.88
C ASP A 77 5.83 -15.79 -21.96
N GLU A 78 5.31 -16.96 -22.35
CA GLU A 78 4.18 -17.05 -23.29
C GLU A 78 2.89 -16.47 -22.73
N ALA A 79 2.54 -16.82 -21.49
CA ALA A 79 1.37 -16.26 -20.82
C ALA A 79 1.52 -14.75 -20.58
N GLY A 80 2.72 -14.31 -20.19
CA GLY A 80 3.08 -12.93 -19.94
C GLY A 80 2.94 -12.08 -21.20
N ARG A 81 3.50 -12.53 -22.32
CA ARG A 81 3.35 -11.88 -23.62
C ARG A 81 1.90 -11.79 -24.06
N THR A 82 1.15 -12.90 -23.95
CA THR A 82 -0.27 -12.93 -24.34
C THR A 82 -1.09 -11.92 -23.54
N LEU A 83 -0.88 -11.85 -22.23
CA LEU A 83 -1.54 -10.88 -21.36
C LEU A 83 -1.12 -9.45 -21.71
N MET A 84 0.17 -9.18 -21.85
CA MET A 84 0.64 -7.82 -22.13
C MET A 84 0.18 -7.30 -23.49
N GLU A 85 0.11 -8.16 -24.51
CA GLU A 85 -0.45 -7.81 -25.82
C GLU A 85 -1.95 -7.52 -25.75
N SER A 86 -2.71 -8.26 -24.94
CA SER A 86 -4.14 -7.99 -24.75
C SER A 86 -4.38 -6.69 -23.98
N LEU A 87 -3.59 -6.41 -22.95
CA LEU A 87 -3.65 -5.16 -22.19
C LEU A 87 -3.26 -3.96 -23.05
N ALA A 88 -2.20 -4.08 -23.87
CA ALA A 88 -1.81 -3.04 -24.80
C ALA A 88 -2.90 -2.72 -25.82
N ALA A 89 -3.63 -3.74 -26.30
CA ALA A 89 -4.80 -3.53 -27.16
C ALA A 89 -5.98 -2.89 -26.41
N GLN A 90 -6.22 -3.31 -25.16
CA GLN A 90 -7.32 -2.80 -24.31
C GLN A 90 -7.12 -1.33 -23.94
N PHE A 91 -5.89 -0.95 -23.57
CA PHE A 91 -5.53 0.39 -23.09
C PHE A 91 -4.80 1.23 -24.15
N ALA A 92 -4.98 0.90 -25.43
CA ALA A 92 -4.38 1.65 -26.53
C ALA A 92 -4.82 3.12 -26.55
N ASP A 93 -6.08 3.40 -26.20
CA ASP A 93 -6.62 4.77 -26.11
C ASP A 93 -6.01 5.58 -24.95
N ASP A 94 -5.53 4.89 -23.90
CA ASP A 94 -4.78 5.49 -22.79
C ASP A 94 -3.28 5.64 -23.10
N GLY A 95 -2.85 5.24 -24.30
CA GLY A 95 -1.47 5.35 -24.77
C GLY A 95 -0.54 4.23 -24.29
N MET A 96 -1.08 3.09 -23.85
CA MET A 96 -0.26 1.95 -23.46
C MET A 96 0.58 1.43 -24.63
N THR A 97 1.88 1.33 -24.42
CA THR A 97 2.81 0.64 -25.33
C THR A 97 3.57 -0.44 -24.56
N LEU A 98 4.04 -1.45 -25.29
CA LEU A 98 4.93 -2.47 -24.72
C LEU A 98 6.40 -2.11 -24.86
N ASP A 99 6.74 -1.15 -25.72
CA ASP A 99 8.13 -0.76 -25.98
C ASP A 99 8.81 -0.29 -24.69
N ALA A 100 9.90 -0.97 -24.33
CA ALA A 100 10.67 -0.63 -23.15
C ALA A 100 11.37 0.71 -23.31
N GLN A 101 11.20 1.57 -22.31
CA GLN A 101 11.72 2.93 -22.32
C GLN A 101 13.11 2.98 -21.70
N GLU A 102 14.01 3.78 -22.29
CA GLU A 102 15.36 3.96 -21.76
C GLU A 102 15.31 4.49 -20.32
N GLY A 103 16.04 3.83 -19.41
CA GLY A 103 16.06 4.19 -17.99
C GLY A 103 14.90 3.63 -17.15
N PHE A 104 13.95 2.90 -17.76
CA PHE A 104 12.83 2.26 -17.08
C PHE A 104 12.91 0.74 -17.27
N PRO A 105 13.58 0.00 -16.38
CA PRO A 105 13.79 -1.43 -16.56
C PRO A 105 12.51 -2.26 -16.45
N TYR A 106 11.45 -1.72 -15.83
CA TYR A 106 10.25 -2.46 -15.48
C TYR A 106 8.95 -1.78 -15.87
N LEU A 107 7.91 -2.58 -16.08
CA LEU A 107 6.50 -2.19 -16.10
C LEU A 107 5.74 -2.94 -14.99
N LEU A 108 4.85 -2.23 -14.29
CA LEU A 108 4.03 -2.81 -13.22
C LEU A 108 2.61 -3.06 -13.71
N ALA A 109 2.18 -4.32 -13.72
CA ALA A 109 0.81 -4.71 -14.07
C ALA A 109 0.04 -5.10 -12.80
N VAL A 110 -0.97 -4.31 -12.43
CA VAL A 110 -1.79 -4.52 -11.25
C VAL A 110 -3.10 -5.17 -11.66
N ASN A 111 -3.26 -6.45 -11.35
CA ASN A 111 -4.56 -7.11 -11.39
C ASN A 111 -5.29 -6.84 -10.09
N ARG A 112 -6.16 -5.84 -10.11
CA ARG A 112 -6.92 -5.43 -8.94
C ARG A 112 -7.88 -6.53 -8.49
N ALA A 113 -8.63 -7.11 -9.41
CA ALA A 113 -9.63 -8.15 -9.11
C ALA A 113 -9.05 -9.43 -8.53
N ALA A 114 -7.79 -9.76 -8.83
CA ALA A 114 -7.11 -10.94 -8.29
C ALA A 114 -6.10 -10.65 -7.17
N SER A 115 -5.89 -9.37 -6.83
CA SER A 115 -4.95 -8.94 -5.79
C SER A 115 -3.48 -9.33 -6.06
N THR A 116 -3.02 -9.05 -7.28
CA THR A 116 -1.64 -9.35 -7.72
C THR A 116 -1.02 -8.15 -8.43
N VAL A 117 0.24 -7.83 -8.10
CA VAL A 117 1.11 -6.98 -8.92
C VAL A 117 2.11 -7.88 -9.61
N THR A 118 2.15 -7.87 -10.94
CA THR A 118 3.18 -8.55 -11.73
C THR A 118 4.15 -7.52 -12.29
N VAL A 119 5.44 -7.72 -12.06
CA VAL A 119 6.52 -6.92 -12.62
C VAL A 119 6.98 -7.55 -13.92
N TYR A 120 7.07 -6.75 -14.97
CA TYR A 120 7.54 -7.18 -16.29
C TYR A 120 8.87 -6.52 -16.64
N THR A 121 9.81 -7.30 -17.17
CA THR A 121 11.04 -6.82 -17.82
C THR A 121 10.92 -6.92 -19.35
N ALA A 122 11.89 -6.34 -20.05
CA ALA A 122 11.95 -6.34 -21.50
C ALA A 122 12.37 -7.72 -22.06
N ASP A 123 11.74 -8.13 -23.16
CA ASP A 123 12.17 -9.26 -23.99
C ASP A 123 13.32 -8.88 -24.93
N GLU A 124 13.77 -9.83 -25.76
CA GLU A 124 14.83 -9.61 -26.77
C GLU A 124 14.44 -8.58 -27.85
N GLU A 125 13.14 -8.30 -28.01
CA GLU A 125 12.61 -7.28 -28.92
C GLU A 125 12.43 -5.92 -28.21
N ASN A 126 12.92 -5.80 -26.98
CA ASN A 126 12.81 -4.63 -26.13
C ASN A 126 11.36 -4.25 -25.81
N ARG A 127 10.51 -5.24 -25.54
CA ARG A 127 9.11 -5.07 -25.10
C ARG A 127 8.87 -5.65 -23.70
N TYR A 128 8.14 -4.96 -22.83
CA TYR A 128 7.77 -5.43 -21.49
C TYR A 128 6.81 -6.63 -21.54
N THR A 129 7.33 -7.84 -21.74
CA THR A 129 6.51 -9.06 -21.89
C THR A 129 6.99 -10.24 -21.03
N VAL A 130 8.17 -10.13 -20.41
CA VAL A 130 8.78 -11.19 -19.60
C VAL A 130 8.42 -10.97 -18.12
N PRO A 131 7.64 -11.87 -17.48
CA PRO A 131 7.33 -11.76 -16.06
C PRO A 131 8.59 -11.94 -15.21
N PHE A 132 8.91 -10.92 -14.42
CA PHE A 132 10.08 -10.90 -13.54
C PHE A 132 9.72 -11.42 -12.15
N MET A 133 8.64 -10.91 -11.56
CA MET A 133 8.07 -11.43 -10.32
C MET A 133 6.61 -11.04 -10.13
N ALA A 134 5.91 -11.76 -9.27
CA ALA A 134 4.57 -11.43 -8.82
C ALA A 134 4.55 -11.22 -7.31
N MET A 135 3.89 -10.15 -6.88
CA MET A 135 3.68 -9.75 -5.48
C MET A 135 2.19 -9.80 -5.15
N VAL A 136 1.85 -10.24 -3.94
CA VAL A 136 0.49 -10.12 -3.44
C VAL A 136 0.22 -8.67 -3.07
N CYS A 137 -0.98 -8.16 -3.36
CA CYS A 137 -1.37 -6.82 -2.97
C CYS A 137 -2.80 -6.78 -2.46
N SER A 138 -3.24 -5.63 -1.99
CA SER A 138 -4.66 -5.35 -1.77
C SER A 138 -5.02 -3.98 -2.34
N GLY A 139 -5.80 -4.00 -3.41
CA GLY A 139 -6.43 -2.82 -3.99
C GLY A 139 -7.84 -2.58 -3.43
N GLY A 140 -8.53 -1.60 -4.02
CA GLY A 140 -9.92 -1.28 -3.73
C GLY A 140 -10.70 -1.07 -5.02
N GLU A 141 -12.01 -1.31 -5.01
CA GLU A 141 -12.87 -1.13 -6.20
C GLU A 141 -12.84 0.32 -6.74
N ASP A 142 -12.42 1.27 -5.91
CA ASP A 142 -12.26 2.68 -6.28
C ASP A 142 -10.96 2.97 -7.05
N THR A 143 -9.99 2.05 -7.10
CA THR A 143 -8.78 2.24 -7.92
C THR A 143 -9.18 2.22 -9.40
N PRO A 144 -9.00 3.28 -10.20
CA PRO A 144 -9.35 3.22 -11.61
C PRO A 144 -8.50 2.17 -12.34
N THR A 145 -9.05 1.57 -13.41
CA THR A 145 -8.30 0.81 -14.42
C THR A 145 -7.78 1.75 -15.50
N GLY A 146 -6.67 1.41 -16.16
CA GLY A 146 -6.00 2.30 -17.12
C GLY A 146 -4.49 2.12 -17.15
N TYR A 147 -3.81 3.09 -17.79
CA TYR A 147 -2.36 3.14 -17.94
C TYR A 147 -1.80 4.48 -17.45
N TRP A 148 -0.75 4.45 -16.62
CA TRP A 148 -0.12 5.62 -16.00
C TRP A 148 1.39 5.46 -15.86
N THR A 149 2.02 6.50 -15.31
CA THR A 149 3.43 6.48 -14.90
C THR A 149 3.57 7.02 -13.47
N THR A 150 4.57 6.53 -12.74
CA THR A 150 4.80 6.92 -11.33
C THR A 150 5.42 8.32 -11.22
N PRO A 151 4.76 9.36 -10.66
CA PRO A 151 5.28 10.73 -10.74
C PRO A 151 6.08 11.16 -9.51
N VAL A 152 5.96 10.47 -8.37
CA VAL A 152 6.61 10.87 -7.11
C VAL A 152 6.62 9.73 -6.08
N ASN A 153 7.67 9.75 -5.24
CA ASN A 153 7.90 8.84 -4.13
C ASN A 153 7.87 9.57 -2.78
N TYR A 154 7.54 8.85 -1.71
CA TYR A 154 7.53 9.31 -0.33
C TYR A 154 8.04 8.21 0.60
N ASP A 155 8.97 8.51 1.50
CA ASP A 155 9.39 7.53 2.53
C ASP A 155 8.23 7.17 3.46
N TRP A 156 7.44 8.18 3.85
CA TRP A 156 6.17 8.05 4.57
C TRP A 156 5.12 8.96 3.95
N ARG A 157 3.88 8.47 3.87
CA ARG A 157 2.76 9.23 3.34
C ARG A 157 1.52 9.09 4.19
N LEU A 158 0.96 10.22 4.63
CA LEU A 158 -0.39 10.27 5.19
C LEU A 158 -1.40 9.77 4.14
N LEU A 159 -2.19 8.76 4.52
CA LEU A 159 -3.19 8.10 3.70
C LEU A 159 -4.59 8.68 3.96
N MET A 160 -5.61 8.06 3.37
CA MET A 160 -6.99 8.38 3.68
C MET A 160 -7.37 7.74 5.02
N GLY A 161 -7.70 8.59 5.99
CA GLY A 161 -7.79 8.21 7.42
C GLY A 161 -6.57 8.72 8.18
N PRO A 162 -6.55 8.66 9.52
CA PRO A 162 -5.38 9.02 10.30
C PRO A 162 -4.33 7.90 10.29
N SER A 163 -3.90 7.45 9.10
CA SER A 163 -2.94 6.35 8.92
C SER A 163 -1.84 6.70 7.92
N TYR A 164 -0.76 5.92 7.92
CA TYR A 164 0.46 6.17 7.16
C TYR A 164 0.90 4.96 6.36
N GLY A 165 1.42 5.18 5.16
CA GLY A 165 2.08 4.16 4.36
C GLY A 165 3.58 4.44 4.28
N GLN A 166 4.38 3.42 4.58
CA GLN A 166 5.82 3.41 4.33
C GLN A 166 6.08 3.12 2.85
N TYR A 167 7.14 3.71 2.29
CA TYR A 167 7.55 3.56 0.89
C TYR A 167 6.39 3.76 -0.09
N ALA A 168 5.85 4.98 -0.17
CA ALA A 168 4.71 5.26 -1.01
C ALA A 168 5.12 5.81 -2.38
N THR A 169 4.70 5.16 -3.46
CA THR A 169 4.90 5.57 -4.85
C THR A 169 3.56 5.94 -5.47
N ARG A 170 3.38 7.19 -5.90
CA ARG A 170 2.11 7.61 -6.50
C ARG A 170 1.91 6.96 -7.88
N ILE A 171 0.67 6.61 -8.19
CA ILE A 171 0.25 6.12 -9.51
C ILE A 171 -0.54 7.23 -10.22
N TYR A 172 -1.69 7.60 -9.65
CA TYR A 172 -2.58 8.60 -10.21
C TYR A 172 -3.39 9.27 -9.11
N GLY A 173 -3.60 10.59 -9.18
CA GLY A 173 -4.40 11.32 -8.19
C GLY A 173 -4.00 11.02 -6.74
N GLY A 174 -4.92 10.43 -5.97
CA GLY A 174 -4.70 9.99 -4.59
C GLY A 174 -4.27 8.52 -4.43
N TYR A 175 -4.13 7.76 -5.51
CA TYR A 175 -3.83 6.32 -5.48
C TYR A 175 -2.31 6.07 -5.52
N LEU A 176 -1.82 5.23 -4.62
CA LEU A 176 -0.40 4.93 -4.45
C LEU A 176 -0.18 3.41 -4.35
N PHE A 177 1.00 2.95 -4.75
CA PHE A 177 1.60 1.80 -4.09
C PHE A 177 2.11 2.26 -2.72
N HIS A 178 1.84 1.50 -1.66
CA HIS A 178 2.43 1.73 -0.33
C HIS A 178 2.40 0.43 0.50
N SER A 179 3.10 0.41 1.63
CA SER A 179 3.01 -0.69 2.60
C SER A 179 1.57 -0.93 3.09
N VAL A 180 1.29 -1.98 3.85
CA VAL A 180 0.08 -1.99 4.67
C VAL A 180 0.03 -0.72 5.56
N PRO A 181 -1.15 -0.14 5.84
CA PRO A 181 -1.25 1.05 6.68
C PRO A 181 -0.66 0.86 8.09
N TYR A 182 -0.19 1.95 8.66
CA TYR A 182 0.31 2.06 10.03
C TYR A 182 -0.50 3.12 10.79
N TYR A 183 -0.70 2.92 12.09
CA TYR A 183 -1.34 3.89 12.98
C TYR A 183 -0.47 5.14 13.20
N SER A 184 0.85 5.01 13.10
CA SER A 184 1.82 6.11 13.17
C SER A 184 2.97 5.92 12.18
N GLN A 185 3.87 6.90 12.06
CA GLN A 185 5.07 6.79 11.20
C GLN A 185 6.19 6.03 11.92
N HIS A 186 5.84 4.95 12.60
CA HIS A 186 6.73 4.12 13.39
C HIS A 186 6.62 2.67 12.90
N LYS A 187 7.76 2.01 12.68
CA LYS A 187 7.81 0.70 12.00
C LYS A 187 7.19 -0.46 12.79
N ASP A 188 6.96 -0.26 14.09
CA ASP A 188 6.34 -1.20 15.02
C ASP A 188 4.85 -0.88 15.29
N ASP A 189 4.20 -0.10 14.42
CA ASP A 189 2.81 0.33 14.58
C ASP A 189 1.93 0.02 13.34
N VAL A 190 2.17 -1.12 12.68
CA VAL A 190 1.35 -1.66 11.58
C VAL A 190 -0.09 -1.89 12.04
N GLU A 191 -1.05 -1.58 11.18
CA GLU A 191 -2.44 -2.00 11.31
C GLU A 191 -2.54 -3.51 11.02
N TYR A 192 -2.24 -4.36 12.00
CA TYR A 192 -2.14 -5.82 11.81
C TYR A 192 -3.41 -6.50 11.29
N ASP A 193 -4.58 -5.95 11.59
CA ASP A 193 -5.84 -6.43 11.03
C ASP A 193 -5.87 -6.21 9.51
N GLU A 194 -5.45 -5.02 9.04
CA GLU A 194 -5.31 -4.71 7.61
C GLU A 194 -4.17 -5.50 6.96
N PHE A 195 -3.11 -5.85 7.70
CA PHE A 195 -2.04 -6.71 7.20
C PHE A 195 -2.57 -8.10 6.85
N ASN A 196 -3.41 -8.65 7.71
CA ASN A 196 -4.05 -9.96 7.50
C ASN A 196 -5.09 -9.95 6.37
N GLU A 197 -5.46 -8.78 5.84
CA GLU A 197 -6.33 -8.64 4.67
C GLU A 197 -5.56 -8.59 3.34
N LEU A 198 -4.22 -8.61 3.36
CA LEU A 198 -3.40 -8.72 2.14
C LEU A 198 -3.86 -9.89 1.28
N GLY A 199 -3.95 -9.68 -0.03
CA GLY A 199 -4.50 -10.66 -0.96
C GLY A 199 -6.03 -10.62 -1.09
N THR A 200 -6.70 -9.67 -0.45
CA THR A 200 -8.13 -9.40 -0.68
C THR A 200 -8.37 -7.97 -1.20
N LEU A 201 -9.61 -7.66 -1.60
CA LEU A 201 -10.02 -6.29 -1.91
C LEU A 201 -10.37 -5.55 -0.61
N ALA A 202 -9.38 -4.89 -0.04
CA ALA A 202 -9.45 -4.36 1.32
C ALA A 202 -9.16 -2.86 1.42
N SER A 203 -8.71 -2.21 0.33
CA SER A 203 -8.34 -0.80 0.39
C SER A 203 -9.46 0.12 -0.09
N LEU A 204 -9.35 1.40 0.27
CA LEU A 204 -10.16 2.48 -0.29
C LEU A 204 -9.59 3.01 -1.63
N GLY A 205 -8.75 2.20 -2.30
CA GLY A 205 -8.25 2.45 -3.65
C GLY A 205 -6.72 2.43 -3.81
N CYS A 206 -5.93 2.54 -2.74
CA CYS A 206 -4.47 2.39 -2.88
C CYS A 206 -4.09 0.91 -3.06
N ILE A 207 -2.91 0.63 -3.62
CA ILE A 207 -2.37 -0.73 -3.74
C ILE A 207 -1.45 -0.97 -2.54
N ARG A 208 -1.94 -1.74 -1.57
CA ARG A 208 -1.21 -2.12 -0.36
C ARG A 208 -0.33 -3.35 -0.64
N LEU A 209 0.92 -3.35 -0.19
CA LEU A 209 1.80 -4.52 -0.23
C LEU A 209 2.54 -4.69 1.11
N ALA A 210 3.17 -5.84 1.31
CA ALA A 210 4.14 -6.01 2.40
C ALA A 210 5.37 -5.10 2.17
N VAL A 211 6.08 -4.75 3.25
CA VAL A 211 7.23 -3.84 3.21
C VAL A 211 8.30 -4.28 2.19
N VAL A 212 8.67 -5.56 2.15
CA VAL A 212 9.66 -6.06 1.17
C VAL A 212 9.27 -5.79 -0.28
N ASP A 213 7.99 -5.97 -0.61
CA ASP A 213 7.47 -5.86 -1.97
C ASP A 213 7.36 -4.40 -2.40
N VAL A 214 6.75 -3.55 -1.57
CA VAL A 214 6.63 -2.12 -1.88
C VAL A 214 7.99 -1.42 -1.90
N LYS A 215 8.91 -1.82 -1.01
CA LYS A 215 10.25 -1.26 -0.99
C LYS A 215 11.03 -1.65 -2.25
N TRP A 216 10.86 -2.88 -2.73
CA TRP A 216 11.46 -3.26 -4.00
C TRP A 216 10.97 -2.35 -5.12
N ILE A 217 9.65 -2.05 -5.19
CA ILE A 217 9.11 -1.09 -6.16
C ILE A 217 9.75 0.28 -5.95
N TYR A 218 9.83 0.77 -4.71
CA TYR A 218 10.38 2.08 -4.38
C TYR A 218 11.84 2.26 -4.84
N ASP A 219 12.67 1.24 -4.65
CA ASP A 219 14.10 1.28 -4.96
C ASP A 219 14.39 0.98 -6.45
N ASN A 220 13.65 0.06 -7.06
CA ASN A 220 13.97 -0.50 -8.38
C ASN A 220 13.12 0.05 -9.53
N CYS A 221 12.03 0.78 -9.23
CA CYS A 221 11.18 1.42 -10.24
C CYS A 221 11.37 2.94 -10.20
N PRO A 222 12.17 3.52 -11.13
CA PRO A 222 12.36 4.96 -11.21
C PRO A 222 11.05 5.74 -11.40
N ILE A 223 11.04 7.01 -10.98
CA ILE A 223 9.94 7.94 -11.29
C ILE A 223 9.75 8.03 -12.80
N GLY A 224 8.58 7.63 -13.27
CA GLY A 224 8.22 7.48 -14.68
C GLY A 224 7.94 6.04 -15.08
N THR A 225 8.18 5.07 -14.19
CA THR A 225 7.88 3.65 -14.43
C THR A 225 6.41 3.49 -14.88
N PRO A 226 6.17 2.80 -16.01
CA PRO A 226 4.83 2.55 -16.51
C PRO A 226 4.06 1.57 -15.60
N VAL A 227 2.77 1.86 -15.43
CA VAL A 227 1.84 1.09 -14.60
C VAL A 227 0.55 0.86 -15.38
N VAL A 228 0.11 -0.38 -15.49
CA VAL A 228 -1.24 -0.72 -15.98
C VAL A 228 -2.06 -1.31 -14.83
N ILE A 229 -3.29 -0.85 -14.65
CA ILE A 229 -4.24 -1.43 -13.69
C ILE A 229 -5.42 -1.99 -14.47
N TYR A 230 -5.73 -3.26 -14.24
CA TYR A 230 -6.78 -4.00 -14.93
C TYR A 230 -7.50 -4.96 -13.98
N ASP A 231 -8.57 -5.58 -14.46
CA ASP A 231 -9.35 -6.58 -13.72
C ASP A 231 -9.42 -7.90 -14.47
N ASP A 232 -8.95 -8.96 -13.83
CA ASP A 232 -9.23 -10.34 -14.23
C ASP A 232 -9.28 -11.22 -12.97
N ALA A 233 -10.48 -11.51 -12.47
CA ALA A 233 -10.65 -12.28 -11.23
C ALA A 233 -10.26 -13.77 -11.38
N GLU A 234 -10.29 -14.30 -12.61
CA GLU A 234 -10.05 -15.71 -12.88
C GLU A 234 -8.56 -16.00 -13.10
N ASN A 235 -7.80 -15.01 -13.59
CA ASN A 235 -6.40 -15.15 -13.95
C ASN A 235 -5.54 -14.13 -13.19
N PRO A 236 -4.92 -14.51 -12.06
CA PRO A 236 -4.10 -13.59 -11.25
C PRO A 236 -2.85 -13.02 -11.94
N GLY A 237 -2.49 -13.54 -13.11
CA GLY A 237 -1.28 -13.21 -13.84
C GLY A 237 -0.54 -14.47 -14.27
N PRO A 238 0.50 -14.34 -15.12
CA PRO A 238 1.23 -15.48 -15.68
C PRO A 238 1.92 -16.33 -14.61
N MET A 239 2.33 -15.71 -13.50
CA MET A 239 3.02 -16.37 -12.39
C MET A 239 2.08 -16.92 -11.32
N GLY A 240 0.77 -16.67 -11.44
CA GLY A 240 -0.21 -16.96 -10.41
C GLY A 240 -0.22 -15.94 -9.26
N LYS A 241 -1.02 -16.22 -8.22
CA LYS A 241 -1.15 -15.37 -7.04
C LYS A 241 -0.16 -15.81 -5.95
N PRO A 242 0.71 -14.92 -5.45
CA PRO A 242 1.56 -15.23 -4.30
C PRO A 242 0.75 -15.50 -3.02
N GLY A 243 1.34 -16.23 -2.07
CA GLY A 243 0.73 -16.45 -0.74
C GLY A 243 0.73 -15.19 0.13
N THR A 244 0.21 -15.29 1.36
CA THR A 244 0.10 -14.19 2.32
C THR A 244 0.68 -14.60 3.68
N ILE A 245 1.33 -13.69 4.39
CA ILE A 245 1.80 -13.94 5.76
C ILE A 245 0.67 -13.60 6.73
N TYR A 246 0.51 -14.40 7.79
CA TYR A 246 -0.44 -14.12 8.87
C TYR A 246 0.29 -13.63 10.12
N THR A 247 -0.28 -12.60 10.72
CA THR A 247 0.15 -12.00 11.98
C THR A 247 -0.86 -12.32 13.06
N ASP A 248 -0.45 -12.98 14.16
CA ASP A 248 -1.35 -13.22 15.30
C ASP A 248 -1.69 -11.90 16.01
N PRO A 249 -2.97 -11.44 16.00
CA PRO A 249 -3.37 -10.21 16.66
C PRO A 249 -3.13 -10.19 18.17
N LYS A 250 -2.87 -11.36 18.79
CA LYS A 250 -2.59 -11.48 20.23
C LYS A 250 -1.11 -11.47 20.58
N ASP A 251 -0.22 -11.63 19.60
CA ASP A 251 1.23 -11.56 19.84
C ASP A 251 1.67 -10.10 19.85
N GLU A 252 1.53 -9.44 21.00
CA GLU A 252 1.90 -8.04 21.17
C GLU A 252 3.40 -7.76 20.92
N SER A 253 4.24 -8.81 20.95
CA SER A 253 5.67 -8.65 20.65
C SER A 253 5.95 -8.52 19.16
N LYS A 254 5.04 -8.98 18.28
CA LYS A 254 5.25 -9.06 16.83
C LYS A 254 4.22 -8.33 16.00
N ARG A 255 2.97 -8.24 16.49
CA ARG A 255 1.84 -7.74 15.69
C ARG A 255 2.01 -6.29 15.21
N GLY A 256 2.83 -5.49 15.87
CA GLY A 256 3.12 -4.12 15.43
C GLY A 256 4.03 -4.05 14.21
N TRP A 257 4.74 -5.12 13.87
CA TRP A 257 5.73 -5.15 12.80
C TRP A 257 5.21 -5.85 11.56
N ASP A 258 5.55 -5.31 10.38
CA ASP A 258 5.48 -6.07 9.14
C ASP A 258 6.56 -7.17 9.22
N PRO A 259 6.21 -8.46 9.09
CA PRO A 259 7.18 -9.57 9.14
C PRO A 259 8.34 -9.45 8.15
N THR A 260 8.16 -8.65 7.10
CA THR A 260 9.12 -8.49 6.00
C THR A 260 9.94 -7.19 6.10
N ASP A 261 9.71 -6.33 7.10
CA ASP A 261 10.51 -5.12 7.31
C ASP A 261 11.92 -5.51 7.81
N PRO A 262 13.01 -5.18 7.09
CA PRO A 262 14.36 -5.57 7.48
C PRO A 262 14.98 -4.77 8.63
N ASP A 263 14.19 -3.97 9.36
CA ASP A 263 14.67 -3.27 10.54
C ASP A 263 15.31 -4.25 11.56
N PRO A 264 16.54 -4.00 12.03
CA PRO A 264 17.19 -4.88 13.01
C PRO A 264 16.45 -5.00 14.36
N ALA A 265 15.52 -4.07 14.67
CA ALA A 265 14.66 -4.16 15.84
C ALA A 265 13.40 -5.02 15.61
N ASN A 266 13.13 -5.42 14.36
CA ASN A 266 12.02 -6.28 14.02
C ASN A 266 12.18 -7.67 14.69
N PRO A 267 11.22 -8.11 15.52
CA PRO A 267 11.31 -9.37 16.27
C PRO A 267 10.84 -10.60 15.46
N TRP A 268 10.44 -10.41 14.20
CA TRP A 268 10.18 -11.51 13.28
C TRP A 268 11.47 -12.22 12.86
N ASP A 269 11.34 -13.47 12.42
CA ASP A 269 12.48 -14.28 12.00
C ASP A 269 12.95 -13.87 10.60
N ASP A 270 14.26 -13.91 10.34
CA ASP A 270 14.84 -13.52 9.03
C ASP A 270 14.26 -14.34 7.85
N SER A 271 13.68 -15.52 8.10
CA SER A 271 12.99 -16.31 7.07
C SER A 271 11.80 -15.61 6.42
N TYR A 272 11.27 -14.53 7.01
CA TYR A 272 10.18 -13.74 6.43
C TYR A 272 10.66 -12.61 5.52
N LEU A 273 11.96 -12.26 5.54
CA LEU A 273 12.49 -11.09 4.82
C LEU A 273 12.32 -11.16 3.30
N THR A 274 12.25 -12.36 2.74
CA THR A 274 12.02 -12.60 1.31
C THR A 274 10.56 -12.42 0.90
N GLY A 275 9.64 -12.30 1.86
CA GLY A 275 8.20 -12.21 1.64
C GLY A 275 7.62 -13.44 0.96
N THR A 276 6.53 -13.24 0.22
CA THR A 276 5.84 -14.33 -0.48
C THR A 276 5.91 -14.25 -1.99
N ALA A 277 6.60 -13.24 -2.53
CA ALA A 277 6.67 -12.99 -3.96
C ALA A 277 7.17 -14.21 -4.75
N ILE A 278 6.51 -14.49 -5.87
CA ILE A 278 6.93 -15.52 -6.82
C ILE A 278 7.95 -14.87 -7.75
N ARG A 279 9.17 -15.39 -7.80
CA ARG A 279 10.29 -14.79 -8.54
C ARG A 279 10.76 -15.68 -9.68
N SER A 280 11.09 -15.08 -10.82
CA SER A 280 11.88 -15.74 -11.86
C SER A 280 13.30 -16.05 -11.34
N GLN A 281 14.08 -16.82 -12.11
CA GLN A 281 15.48 -17.04 -11.75
C GLN A 281 16.27 -15.73 -11.72
N GLU A 282 16.02 -14.83 -12.69
CA GLU A 282 16.67 -13.51 -12.74
C GLU A 282 16.31 -12.65 -11.52
N ALA A 283 15.05 -12.69 -11.07
CA ALA A 283 14.63 -12.00 -9.87
C ALA A 283 15.25 -12.58 -8.58
N TRP A 284 15.48 -13.90 -8.53
CA TRP A 284 16.25 -14.51 -7.45
C TRP A 284 17.73 -14.12 -7.49
N ASP A 285 18.33 -14.08 -8.68
CA ASP A 285 19.73 -13.69 -8.85
C ASP A 285 19.93 -12.22 -8.43
N GLN A 286 18.99 -11.33 -8.78
CA GLN A 286 18.98 -9.94 -8.30
C GLN A 286 18.85 -9.88 -6.77
N TRP A 287 17.88 -10.61 -6.21
CA TRP A 287 17.70 -10.66 -4.75
C TRP A 287 18.99 -11.09 -4.06
N ASP A 288 19.60 -12.21 -4.46
CA ASP A 288 20.81 -12.74 -3.85
C ASP A 288 22.00 -11.75 -3.97
N ALA A 289 22.05 -10.94 -5.03
CA ALA A 289 23.08 -9.92 -5.24
C ALA A 289 22.86 -8.61 -4.47
N GLU A 290 21.61 -8.19 -4.25
CA GLU A 290 21.30 -6.82 -3.81
C GLU A 290 20.59 -6.73 -2.45
N HIS A 291 20.02 -7.82 -1.92
CA HIS A 291 19.22 -7.78 -0.70
C HIS A 291 19.94 -7.15 0.50
N GLU A 292 21.24 -7.42 0.71
CA GLU A 292 22.00 -6.77 1.78
C GLU A 292 22.01 -5.23 1.65
N ASN A 293 22.11 -4.71 0.41
CA ASN A 293 22.06 -3.27 0.16
C ASN A 293 20.65 -2.72 0.42
N TRP A 294 19.60 -3.43 -0.02
CA TRP A 294 18.21 -3.03 0.22
C TRP A 294 17.87 -3.00 1.70
N MET A 295 18.37 -3.96 2.48
CA MET A 295 18.21 -4.01 3.93
C MET A 295 18.99 -2.89 4.63
N SER A 296 20.09 -2.41 4.06
CA SER A 296 20.89 -1.34 4.67
C SER A 296 20.33 0.08 4.45
N SER A 297 19.52 0.32 3.42
CA SER A 297 19.03 1.65 3.04
C SER A 297 17.81 2.14 3.85
N LEU A 298 17.44 1.40 4.91
CA LEU A 298 16.16 1.46 5.63
C LEU A 298 16.05 2.46 6.78
N THR A 299 16.92 3.46 6.85
CA THR A 299 16.84 4.47 7.91
C THR A 299 16.45 5.83 7.35
N PRO A 300 15.18 6.06 6.97
CA PRO A 300 14.62 7.39 7.20
C PRO A 300 14.84 7.63 8.69
N THR A 301 15.66 8.64 9.01
CA THR A 301 15.92 9.05 10.38
C THR A 301 14.57 9.13 11.08
N ASP A 302 14.38 8.29 12.11
CA ASP A 302 13.15 8.17 12.87
C ASP A 302 12.43 9.51 12.87
N LEU A 303 11.28 9.61 12.19
CA LEU A 303 10.32 10.60 12.64
C LEU A 303 9.95 10.08 14.02
N GLN A 304 10.62 10.62 15.03
CA GLN A 304 10.40 10.38 16.46
C GLN A 304 8.95 10.77 16.77
N GLY A 305 8.01 9.92 16.39
CA GLY A 305 6.59 10.03 16.62
C GLY A 305 6.20 8.84 17.47
N TRP A 306 5.66 9.09 18.65
CA TRP A 306 5.42 8.03 19.63
C TRP A 306 4.30 7.11 19.11
N SER A 307 4.49 5.79 19.25
CA SER A 307 3.44 4.78 19.05
C SER A 307 2.13 5.21 19.73
N THR A 308 1.03 5.12 18.98
CA THR A 308 -0.31 5.40 19.48
C THR A 308 -1.10 4.09 19.59
N ASP A 309 -0.69 3.23 20.51
CA ASP A 309 -1.53 2.14 21.00
C ASP A 309 -2.92 2.70 21.39
N SER A 310 -3.92 2.32 20.61
CA SER A 310 -5.31 2.79 20.74
C SER A 310 -6.00 2.29 22.02
N SER A 311 -5.37 1.38 22.77
CA SER A 311 -5.85 0.90 24.07
C SER A 311 -5.41 1.78 25.26
N ILE A 312 -4.47 2.71 25.05
CA ILE A 312 -3.95 3.58 26.10
C ILE A 312 -4.47 5.02 25.92
N VAL A 313 -5.45 5.41 26.73
CA VAL A 313 -5.88 6.82 26.85
C VAL A 313 -4.75 7.64 27.49
N GLY A 314 -4.01 8.38 26.68
CA GLY A 314 -2.97 9.29 27.15
C GLY A 314 -2.10 9.75 26.00
N THR A 315 -2.32 10.99 25.57
CA THR A 315 -1.55 11.72 24.57
C THR A 315 -0.06 11.48 24.69
N ARG A 316 0.53 11.12 23.55
CA ARG A 316 1.94 10.84 23.43
C ARG A 316 2.44 11.45 22.11
N GLY A 317 2.87 12.71 22.19
CA GLY A 317 3.61 13.45 21.15
C GLY A 317 2.77 14.23 20.17
#